data_AF-A0A431KRL4-F1
#
_entry.id   AF-A0A431KRL4-F1
#
_cell.length_a   1.000
_cell.length_b   1.000
_cell.length_c   1.000
_cell.angle_alpha   90.00
_cell.angle_beta   90.00
_cell.angle_gamma   90.00
#
_symmetry.space_group_name_H-M   'P 1'
#
loop_
_entity.id
_entity.type
_entity.pdbx_description
1 polymer ?
#
loop_
_entity_poly.entity_id
_entity_poly.type
_entity_poly.pdbx_seq_one_letter_code
_entity_poly.pdbx_strand_id
1 'polypeptide(L)'
;MKKFNPATDSIPAELNNKSFIGDILIALGFATRAQVDNALAIQQAERAALTEAEKLANKKTRFTGEILVDEKVCTQEQIDYGLDVQNHLRK
;
A
#
# COMPACT_ATOMS: atom_id res chain seq x y z
N MET A 1 3.96 15.20 7.01
CA MET A 1 5.11 14.26 7.18
C MET A 1 6.21 14.65 6.19
N LYS A 2 7.48 14.30 6.41
CA LYS A 2 8.57 14.57 5.45
C LYS A 2 8.59 13.45 4.39
N LYS A 3 9.00 13.75 3.15
CA LYS A 3 9.22 12.72 2.11
C LYS A 3 10.34 11.77 2.53
N PHE A 4 10.27 10.52 2.09
CA PHE A 4 11.32 9.54 2.35
C PHE A 4 12.65 10.04 1.76
N ASN A 5 13.68 10.06 2.59
CA ASN A 5 15.03 10.41 2.21
C ASN A 5 15.97 9.23 2.48
N PRO A 6 16.45 8.53 1.43
CA PRO A 6 17.29 7.35 1.59
C PRO A 6 18.66 7.64 2.23
N ALA A 7 19.07 8.91 2.32
CA ALA A 7 20.31 9.31 2.98
C ALA A 7 20.18 9.46 4.51
N THR A 8 18.96 9.66 5.03
CA THR A 8 18.71 9.91 6.46
C THR A 8 17.78 8.89 7.08
N ASP A 9 16.89 8.30 6.29
CA ASP A 9 15.86 7.39 6.76
C ASP A 9 16.33 5.95 6.57
N SER A 10 16.45 5.21 7.66
CA SER A 10 16.82 3.80 7.61
C SER A 10 15.62 2.96 7.14
N ILE A 11 15.80 2.22 6.06
CA ILE A 11 14.83 1.22 5.62
C ILE A 11 15.01 -0.03 6.50
N PRO A 12 13.93 -0.60 7.06
CA PRO A 12 13.98 -1.90 7.74
C PRO A 12 14.67 -2.97 6.89
N ALA A 13 15.64 -3.68 7.47
CA ALA A 13 16.49 -4.63 6.75
C ALA A 13 15.74 -5.83 6.14
N GLU A 14 14.51 -6.07 6.58
CA GLU A 14 13.60 -7.10 6.07
C GLU A 14 12.93 -6.74 4.74
N LEU A 15 12.93 -5.46 4.36
CA LEU A 15 12.34 -5.00 3.11
C LEU A 15 13.29 -5.20 1.93
N ASN A 16 12.74 -5.62 0.80
CA ASN A 16 13.47 -5.84 -0.43
C ASN A 16 12.65 -5.37 -1.64
N ASN A 17 13.21 -5.51 -2.85
CA ASN A 17 12.56 -5.09 -4.09
C ASN A 17 11.23 -5.81 -4.41
N LYS A 18 10.95 -6.96 -3.77
CA LYS A 18 9.68 -7.69 -3.87
C LYS A 18 8.66 -7.27 -2.82
N SER A 19 9.04 -6.49 -1.82
CA SER A 19 8.12 -6.02 -0.78
C SER A 19 7.00 -5.17 -1.38
N PHE A 20 5.76 -5.51 -1.02
CA PHE A 20 4.60 -4.75 -1.43
C PHE A 20 4.41 -3.53 -0.51
N ILE A 21 3.58 -2.58 -0.95
CA ILE A 21 3.29 -1.38 -0.15
C ILE A 21 2.76 -1.74 1.23
N GLY A 22 1.94 -2.80 1.34
CA GLY A 22 1.45 -3.30 2.61
C GLY A 22 2.56 -3.74 3.56
N ASP A 23 3.55 -4.50 3.07
CA ASP A 23 4.69 -4.94 3.89
C ASP A 23 5.56 -3.76 4.34
N ILE A 24 5.75 -2.78 3.45
CA ILE A 24 6.49 -1.56 3.74
C ILE A 24 5.78 -0.73 4.83
N LEU A 25 4.46 -0.53 4.70
CA LEU A 25 3.68 0.20 5.70
C LEU A 25 3.69 -0.50 7.07
N ILE A 26 3.73 -1.83 7.09
CA ILE A 26 3.87 -2.61 8.33
C ILE A 26 5.26 -2.41 8.94
N ALA A 27 6.32 -2.56 8.15
CA ALA A 27 7.69 -2.41 8.62
C ALA A 27 8.01 -0.97 9.09
N LEU A 28 7.33 0.02 8.53
CA LEU A 28 7.39 1.43 8.97
C LEU A 28 6.51 1.72 10.21
N GLY A 29 5.71 0.75 10.66
CA GLY A 29 4.80 0.91 11.79
C GLY A 29 3.56 1.77 11.51
N PHE A 30 3.24 2.02 10.24
CA PHE A 30 2.07 2.81 9.84
C PHE A 30 0.78 1.99 9.77
N ALA A 31 0.89 0.68 9.57
CA ALA A 31 -0.24 -0.24 9.57
C ALA A 31 0.14 -1.54 10.29
N THR A 32 -0.86 -2.25 10.81
CA THR A 32 -0.69 -3.61 11.32
C THR A 32 -0.95 -4.63 10.22
N ARG A 33 -0.43 -5.85 10.40
CA ARG A 33 -0.69 -6.94 9.44
C ARG A 33 -2.18 -7.19 9.25
N ALA A 34 -2.95 -7.20 10.33
CA ALA A 34 -4.39 -7.39 10.29
C ALA A 34 -5.11 -6.29 9.48
N GLN A 35 -4.69 -5.03 9.59
CA GLN A 35 -5.27 -3.93 8.82
C GLN A 35 -4.94 -4.03 7.33
N VAL A 36 -3.71 -4.38 6.98
CA VAL A 36 -3.32 -4.61 5.58
C VAL A 36 -4.07 -5.80 4.99
N ASP A 37 -4.19 -6.90 5.74
CA ASP A 37 -4.94 -8.08 5.29
C ASP A 37 -6.42 -7.76 5.09
N ASN A 38 -7.01 -6.93 5.96
CA ASN A 38 -8.38 -6.43 5.79
C ASN A 38 -8.52 -5.58 4.51
N ALA A 39 -7.61 -4.63 4.29
CA ALA A 39 -7.63 -3.80 3.09
C ALA A 39 -7.45 -4.63 1.80
N LEU A 40 -6.63 -5.68 1.84
CA LEU A 40 -6.48 -6.63 0.74
C LEU A 40 -7.75 -7.45 0.51
N ALA A 41 -8.41 -7.91 1.57
CA ALA A 41 -9.67 -8.64 1.47
C ALA A 41 -10.77 -7.76 0.83
N ILE A 42 -10.87 -6.48 1.22
CA ILE A 42 -11.79 -5.51 0.62
C ILE A 42 -11.47 -5.34 -0.87
N GLN A 43 -10.20 -5.11 -1.22
CA GLN A 43 -9.79 -4.97 -2.63
C GLN A 43 -10.14 -6.22 -3.46
N GLN A 44 -9.90 -7.41 -2.92
CA GLN A 44 -10.22 -8.67 -3.59
C GLN A 44 -11.74 -8.83 -3.77
N ALA A 45 -12.53 -8.52 -2.74
CA ALA A 45 -13.98 -8.55 -2.82
C ALA A 45 -14.52 -7.56 -3.88
N GLU A 46 -13.98 -6.33 -3.94
CA GLU A 46 -14.33 -5.36 -4.97
C GLU A 46 -14.00 -5.86 -6.37
N ARG A 47 -12.82 -6.47 -6.56
CA ARG A 47 -12.42 -7.05 -7.86
C ARG A 47 -13.28 -8.24 -8.25
N ALA A 48 -13.68 -9.07 -7.29
CA ALA A 48 -14.57 -10.20 -7.51
C ALA A 48 -16.01 -9.76 -7.85
N ALA A 49 -16.46 -8.64 -7.27
CA ALA A 49 -17.78 -8.06 -7.52
C ALA A 49 -17.88 -7.33 -8.86
N LEU A 50 -16.76 -7.00 -9.52
CA LEU A 50 -16.79 -6.42 -10.86
C LEU A 50 -17.45 -7.39 -11.86
N THR A 51 -18.41 -6.85 -12.61
CA THR A 51 -19.01 -7.57 -13.73
C THR A 51 -17.99 -7.76 -14.87
N GLU A 52 -18.22 -8.73 -15.75
CA GLU A 52 -17.36 -8.95 -16.92
C GLU A 52 -17.26 -7.72 -17.83
N ALA A 53 -18.34 -6.94 -17.95
CA ALA A 53 -18.33 -5.67 -18.69
C ALA A 53 -17.42 -4.61 -18.03
N GLU A 54 -17.39 -4.53 -16.70
CA GLU A 54 -16.51 -3.61 -15.98
C GLU A 54 -15.06 -4.05 -15.98
N LYS A 55 -14.81 -5.36 -15.94
CA LYS A 55 -13.47 -5.93 -16.14
C LYS A 55 -12.96 -5.61 -17.55
N LEU A 56 -13.80 -5.75 -18.57
CA LEU A 56 -13.46 -5.42 -19.95
C LEU A 56 -13.25 -3.91 -20.15
N ALA A 57 -14.01 -3.08 -19.44
CA ALA A 57 -13.82 -1.62 -19.40
C ALA A 57 -12.61 -1.18 -18.57
N ASN A 58 -11.82 -2.12 -18.04
CA ASN A 58 -10.65 -1.89 -17.21
C ASN A 58 -10.93 -0.95 -16.03
N LYS A 59 -12.13 -1.09 -15.42
CA LYS A 59 -12.53 -0.30 -14.26
C LYS A 59 -11.54 -0.52 -13.12
N LYS A 60 -10.84 0.55 -12.71
CA LYS A 60 -9.87 0.49 -11.62
C LYS A 60 -10.61 0.29 -10.29
N THR A 61 -10.28 -0.79 -9.59
CA THR A 61 -10.60 -0.94 -8.17
C THR A 61 -9.65 -0.10 -7.34
N ARG A 62 -10.07 0.27 -6.14
CA ARG A 62 -9.23 1.05 -5.23
C ARG A 62 -7.93 0.29 -4.94
N PHE A 63 -6.83 1.02 -4.84
CA PHE A 63 -5.57 0.46 -4.39
C PHE A 63 -5.61 0.19 -2.89
N THR A 64 -4.82 -0.77 -2.41
CA THR A 64 -4.73 -1.08 -0.98
C THR A 64 -4.40 0.16 -0.14
N GLY A 65 -3.56 1.06 -0.67
CA GLY A 65 -3.25 2.32 0.00
C GLY A 65 -4.45 3.26 0.14
N GLU A 66 -5.33 3.34 -0.87
CA GLU A 66 -6.56 4.13 -0.80
C GLU A 66 -7.53 3.56 0.24
N ILE A 67 -7.68 2.23 0.28
CA ILE A 67 -8.53 1.56 1.28
C ILE A 67 -7.99 1.80 2.69
N LEU A 68 -6.67 1.77 2.90
CA LEU A 68 -6.06 2.06 4.21
C LEU A 68 -6.27 3.50 4.65
N VAL A 69 -6.35 4.45 3.71
CA VAL A 69 -6.70 5.84 4.00
C VAL A 69 -8.17 5.99 4.36
N ASP A 70 -9.05 5.33 3.61
CA ASP A 70 -10.50 5.34 3.86
C ASP A 70 -10.85 4.71 5.22
N GLU A 71 -10.17 3.62 5.59
CA GLU A 71 -10.27 2.96 6.90
C GLU A 71 -9.61 3.75 8.04
N LYS A 72 -9.03 4.94 7.74
CA LYS A 72 -8.30 5.80 8.69
C LYS A 72 -7.12 5.11 9.38
N VAL A 73 -6.58 4.06 8.76
CA VAL A 73 -5.40 3.33 9.24
C VAL A 73 -4.14 4.12 8.91
N CYS A 74 -4.06 4.61 7.68
CA CYS A 74 -2.94 5.42 7.21
C CYS A 74 -3.41 6.79 6.74
N THR A 75 -2.55 7.79 6.79
CA THR A 75 -2.77 9.07 6.11
C THR A 75 -2.24 8.99 4.67
N GLN A 76 -2.73 9.88 3.80
CA GLN A 76 -2.20 9.98 2.44
C GLN A 76 -0.68 10.20 2.44
N GLU A 77 -0.16 11.00 3.38
CA GLU A 77 1.28 11.26 3.52
C GLU A 77 2.08 10.00 3.89
N GLN A 78 1.51 9.09 4.69
CA GLN A 78 2.13 7.81 5.04
C GLN A 78 2.15 6.85 3.83
N ILE A 79 1.08 6.85 3.03
CA ILE A 79 1.04 6.10 1.78
C ILE A 79 2.11 6.61 0.82
N ASP A 80 2.20 7.93 0.63
CA ASP A 80 3.17 8.55 -0.25
C ASP A 80 4.61 8.21 0.19
N TYR A 81 4.90 8.28 1.50
CA TYR A 81 6.18 7.87 2.05
C TYR A 81 6.48 6.39 1.77
N GLY A 82 5.52 5.49 1.99
CA GLY A 82 5.70 4.07 1.69
C GLY A 82 5.93 3.79 0.20
N LEU A 83 5.29 4.56 -0.69
CA LEU A 83 5.49 4.48 -2.13
C LEU A 83 6.89 4.97 -2.53
N ASP A 84 7.38 6.04 -1.92
CA ASP A 84 8.75 6.51 -2.13
C ASP A 84 9.79 5.45 -1.72
N VAL A 85 9.58 4.80 -0.57
CA VAL A 85 10.40 3.65 -0.13
C VAL A 85 10.33 2.50 -1.14
N GLN A 86 9.13 2.12 -1.58
CA GLN A 86 8.93 1.04 -2.54
C GLN A 86 9.64 1.32 -3.87
N ASN A 87 9.51 2.55 -4.36
CA ASN A 87 10.16 3.00 -5.60
C ASN A 87 11.68 3.00 -5.44
N HIS A 88 12.19 3.35 -4.27
CA HIS A 88 13.62 3.26 -3.98
C HIS A 88 14.13 1.82 -3.97
N LEU A 89 13.40 0.90 -3.34
CA LEU A 89 13.75 -0.53 -3.29
C LEU A 89 13.68 -1.24 -4.65
N ARG A 90 12.87 -0.72 -5.58
CA ARG A 90 12.68 -1.32 -6.93
C ARG A 90 13.59 -0.73 -8.01
N LYS A 91 14.32 0.35 -7.70
CA LYS A 91 15.36 0.90 -8.56
C LYS A 91 16.60 0.01 -8.54
#